data_AF-A0A0S7XRT2-F1
#
_entry.id   AF-A0A0S7XRT2-F1
#
_cell.length_a   1.000
_cell.length_b   1.000
_cell.length_c   1.000
_cell.angle_alpha   90.00
_cell.angle_beta   90.00
_cell.angle_gamma   90.00
#
_symmetry.space_group_name_H-M   'P 1'
#
loop_
_entity.id
_entity.type
_entity.pdbx_description
1 polymer ?
#
loop_
_entity_poly.entity_id
_entity_poly.type
_entity_poly.pdbx_seq_one_letter_code
_entity_poly.pdbx_strand_id
1 'polypeptide(L)'
;MCIDMKFHFLEAICSFFVVGLGQIIKGEGKKGVVLLLIFYFALPAAVYLSLQLNAYFFLTTLGLAIIFGIILWTYSIGDALLKK
;
A
#
# COMPACT_ATOMS: atom_id res chain seq x y z
N MET A 1 -1.19 -10.49 -31.43
CA MET A 1 -0.88 -9.67 -30.25
C MET A 1 -0.79 -10.61 -29.04
N CYS A 2 0.36 -11.27 -28.89
CA CYS A 2 0.61 -12.21 -27.79
C CYS A 2 1.34 -11.41 -26.71
N ILE A 3 0.65 -11.06 -25.63
CA ILE A 3 1.21 -10.28 -24.53
C ILE A 3 1.96 -11.27 -23.64
N ASP A 4 3.28 -11.18 -23.66
CA ASP A 4 4.22 -11.88 -22.80
C ASP A 4 3.95 -11.44 -21.34
N MET A 5 3.12 -12.20 -20.63
CA MET A 5 2.79 -11.92 -19.23
C MET A 5 3.85 -12.58 -18.35
N LYS A 6 4.97 -11.90 -18.12
CA LYS A 6 5.95 -12.33 -17.12
C LYS A 6 5.38 -12.10 -15.73
N PHE A 7 5.03 -13.19 -15.06
CA PHE A 7 4.59 -13.15 -13.68
C PHE A 7 5.78 -12.88 -12.74
N HIS A 8 5.70 -11.76 -12.04
CA HIS A 8 6.68 -11.31 -11.04
C HIS A 8 6.29 -11.80 -9.65
N PHE A 9 6.33 -13.12 -9.46
CA PHE A 9 5.79 -13.80 -8.28
C PHE A 9 6.58 -13.44 -7.00
N LEU A 10 7.90 -13.27 -7.12
CA LEU A 10 8.76 -12.89 -6.00
C LEU A 10 8.41 -11.48 -5.51
N GLU A 11 8.21 -10.55 -6.43
CA GLU A 11 7.89 -9.16 -6.12
C GLU A 11 6.48 -9.03 -5.54
N ALA A 12 5.53 -9.84 -6.00
CA ALA A 12 4.20 -9.93 -5.42
C ALA A 12 4.24 -10.46 -3.96
N ILE A 13 5.05 -11.48 -3.67
CA ILE A 13 5.26 -11.97 -2.30
C ILE A 13 5.88 -10.87 -1.43
N CYS A 14 6.88 -10.16 -1.93
CA CYS A 14 7.47 -9.03 -1.19
C CYS A 14 6.44 -7.93 -0.89
N SER A 15 5.60 -7.58 -1.87
CA SER A 15 4.50 -6.61 -1.69
C SER A 15 3.38 -7.11 -0.79
N PHE A 16 3.21 -8.43 -0.66
CA PHE A 16 2.25 -9.02 0.28
C PHE A 16 2.69 -8.80 1.72
N PHE A 17 3.98 -9.00 2.02
CA PHE A 17 4.53 -8.76 3.36
C PHE A 17 4.70 -7.27 3.67
N VAL A 18 5.18 -6.48 2.71
CA VAL A 18 5.46 -5.05 2.90
C VAL A 18 4.93 -4.25 1.73
N VAL A 19 3.97 -3.35 2.02
CA VAL A 19 3.36 -2.47 1.01
C VAL A 19 4.45 -1.59 0.37
N GLY A 20 4.53 -1.62 -0.96
CA GLY A 20 5.52 -0.87 -1.74
C GLY A 20 6.85 -1.60 -1.99
N LEU A 21 7.12 -2.74 -1.32
CA LEU A 21 8.42 -3.43 -1.44
C LEU A 21 8.59 -4.12 -2.81
N GLY A 22 7.54 -4.74 -3.33
CA GLY A 22 7.58 -5.35 -4.66
C GLY A 22 7.88 -4.32 -5.75
N GLN A 23 7.35 -3.11 -5.64
CA GLN A 23 7.65 -2.00 -6.55
C GLN A 23 9.12 -1.56 -6.46
N ILE A 24 9.71 -1.54 -5.26
CA ILE A 24 11.12 -1.20 -5.07
C ILE A 24 12.00 -2.25 -5.74
N ILE A 25 11.71 -3.54 -5.53
CA ILE A 25 12.48 -4.65 -6.11
C ILE A 25 12.38 -4.66 -7.64
N LYS A 26 11.23 -4.27 -8.20
CA LYS A 26 11.03 -4.09 -9.64
C LYS A 26 11.77 -2.90 -10.25
N GLY A 27 12.41 -2.05 -9.44
CA GLY A 27 13.08 -0.83 -9.92
C GLY A 27 12.18 0.41 -9.98
N GLU A 28 10.91 0.32 -9.55
CA GLU A 28 9.99 1.46 -9.39
C GLU A 28 10.08 2.09 -8.00
N GLY A 29 11.32 2.35 -7.56
CA GLY A 29 11.62 2.83 -6.21
C GLY A 29 10.81 4.05 -5.78
N LYS A 30 10.61 5.04 -6.67
CA LYS A 30 9.81 6.24 -6.35
C LYS A 30 8.37 5.88 -5.96
N LYS A 31 7.72 4.98 -6.70
CA LYS A 31 6.34 4.56 -6.40
C LYS A 31 6.28 3.71 -5.14
N GLY A 32 7.20 2.76 -5.00
CA GLY A 32 7.26 1.90 -3.82
C GLY A 32 7.51 2.69 -2.53
N VAL A 33 8.40 3.69 -2.57
CA VAL A 33 8.63 4.60 -1.44
C VAL A 33 7.38 5.42 -1.11
N VAL A 34 6.66 5.94 -2.12
CA VAL A 34 5.40 6.66 -1.89
C VAL A 34 4.34 5.76 -1.24
N LEU A 35 4.18 4.52 -1.73
CA LEU A 35 3.29 3.53 -1.14
C LEU A 35 3.64 3.24 0.32
N LEU A 36 4.93 3.05 0.61
CA LEU A 36 5.44 2.82 1.95
C LEU A 36 5.15 4.03 2.87
N LEU A 37 5.41 5.26 2.38
CA LEU A 37 5.18 6.48 3.14
C LEU A 37 3.69 6.70 3.43
N ILE A 38 2.81 6.44 2.47
CA ILE A 38 1.37 6.58 2.68
C ILE A 38 0.88 5.53 3.67
N PHE A 39 1.27 4.27 3.48
CA PHE A 39 0.75 3.14 4.23
C PHE A 39 1.25 3.10 5.68
N TYR A 40 2.56 3.29 5.88
CA TYR A 40 3.20 3.13 7.19
C TYR A 40 3.40 4.45 7.93
N PHE A 41 3.26 5.61 7.27
CA PHE A 41 3.45 6.90 7.93
C PHE A 41 2.19 7.79 7.86
N ALA A 42 1.69 8.11 6.68
CA ALA A 42 0.58 9.06 6.52
C ALA A 42 -0.74 8.55 7.12
N LEU A 43 -1.11 7.29 6.85
CA LEU A 43 -2.32 6.68 7.40
C LEU A 43 -2.27 6.61 8.95
N PRO A 44 -1.21 6.05 9.57
CA PRO A 44 -1.06 6.08 11.03
C PRO A 44 -1.03 7.48 11.62
N ALA A 45 -0.35 8.44 10.97
CA ALA A 45 -0.30 9.82 11.43
C ALA A 45 -1.69 10.47 11.41
N ALA A 46 -2.49 10.24 10.37
CA ALA A 46 -3.86 10.75 10.29
C ALA A 46 -4.75 10.17 11.40
N VAL A 47 -4.65 8.86 11.64
CA VAL A 47 -5.36 8.20 12.75
C VAL A 47 -4.92 8.77 14.10
N TYR A 48 -3.61 8.95 14.31
CA TYR A 48 -3.09 9.52 15.54
C TYR A 48 -3.53 10.98 15.76
N LEU A 49 -3.54 11.81 14.72
CA LEU A 49 -4.01 13.18 14.80
C LEU A 49 -5.52 13.24 15.11
N SER A 50 -6.32 12.36 14.52
CA SER A 50 -7.76 12.29 14.81
C SER A 50 -8.05 11.96 16.28
N LEU A 51 -7.18 11.15 16.91
CA LEU A 51 -7.28 10.82 18.34
C LEU A 51 -7.17 12.06 19.24
N GLN A 52 -6.34 13.04 18.87
CA GLN A 52 -6.18 14.27 19.65
C GLN A 52 -7.37 15.24 19.55
N LEU A 53 -8.20 15.10 18.51
CA LEU A 53 -9.31 16.01 18.27
C LEU A 53 -10.59 15.56 18.98
N ASN A 54 -11.03 14.32 18.72
CA ASN A 54 -12.28 13.79 19.27
C ASN A 54 -12.38 12.26 19.12
N ALA A 55 -12.95 11.57 20.10
CA ALA A 55 -13.12 10.11 20.08
C ALA A 55 -14.02 9.61 18.94
N TYR A 56 -15.13 10.30 18.62
CA TYR A 56 -16.00 9.90 17.50
C TYR A 56 -15.31 10.10 16.15
N PHE A 57 -14.54 11.19 16.01
CA PHE A 57 -13.75 11.48 14.81
C PHE A 57 -12.61 10.47 14.64
N PHE A 58 -12.00 10.03 15.73
CA PHE A 58 -11.03 8.95 15.75
C PHE A 58 -11.61 7.63 15.22
N LEU A 59 -12.77 7.19 15.74
CA LEU A 59 -13.38 5.93 15.32
C LEU A 59 -13.72 5.91 13.83
N THR A 60 -14.24 7.02 13.31
CA THR A 60 -14.53 7.17 11.87
C THR A 60 -13.25 7.18 11.03
N THR A 61 -12.23 7.92 11.45
CA THR A 61 -10.93 7.97 10.76
C THR A 61 -10.23 6.61 10.78
N LEU A 62 -10.27 5.89 11.89
CA LEU A 62 -9.73 4.54 12.02
C LEU A 62 -10.42 3.56 11.07
N GLY A 63 -11.76 3.59 11.00
CA GLY A 63 -12.53 2.75 10.08
C GLY A 63 -12.16 3.02 8.62
N LEU A 64 -12.07 4.28 8.23
CA LEU A 64 -11.63 4.67 6.89
C LEU A 64 -10.18 4.24 6.63
N ALA A 65 -9.28 4.43 7.58
CA ALA A 65 -7.87 4.05 7.44
C ALA A 65 -7.69 2.55 7.21
N ILE A 66 -8.49 1.70 7.87
CA ILE A 66 -8.49 0.25 7.64
C ILE A 66 -8.94 -0.08 6.22
N ILE A 67 -10.03 0.53 5.75
CA ILE A 67 -10.55 0.32 4.39
C ILE A 67 -9.51 0.76 3.36
N PHE A 68 -8.96 1.97 3.50
CA PHE A 68 -7.90 2.48 2.62
C PHE A 68 -6.64 1.62 2.68
N GLY A 69 -6.28 1.10 3.86
CA GLY A 69 -5.19 0.14 4.02
C GLY A 69 -5.42 -1.11 3.16
N ILE A 70 -6.58 -1.75 3.27
CA ILE A 70 -6.88 -2.95 2.47
C ILE A 70 -6.78 -2.66 0.97
N ILE A 71 -7.30 -1.51 0.52
CA ILE A 71 -7.25 -1.08 -0.88
C ILE A 71 -5.80 -0.85 -1.34
N LEU A 72 -5.00 -0.12 -0.58
CA LEU A 72 -3.60 0.15 -0.92
C LEU A 72 -2.75 -1.11 -0.91
N TRP A 73 -3.02 -2.04 0.01
CA TRP A 73 -2.33 -3.31 0.09
C TRP A 73 -2.64 -4.21 -1.11
N THR A 74 -3.93 -4.37 -1.45
CA THR A 74 -4.32 -5.12 -2.66
C THR A 74 -3.81 -4.47 -3.94
N TYR A 75 -3.83 -3.14 -4.04
CA TYR A 75 -3.19 -2.41 -5.13
C TYR A 75 -1.69 -2.70 -5.21
N SER A 76 -0.97 -2.68 -4.08
CA SER A 76 0.46 -2.95 -4.02
C SER A 76 0.82 -4.35 -4.49
N ILE A 77 0.02 -5.36 -4.11
CA ILE A 77 0.19 -6.75 -4.57
C ILE A 77 -0.13 -6.87 -6.06
N GLY A 78 -1.26 -6.31 -6.50
CA GLY A 78 -1.69 -6.38 -7.90
C GLY A 78 -0.69 -5.74 -8.85
N ASP A 79 -0.17 -4.56 -8.50
CA ASP A 79 0.87 -3.86 -9.26
C ASP A 79 2.21 -4.62 -9.25
N ALA A 80 2.55 -5.26 -8.13
CA ALA A 80 3.69 -6.17 -8.04
C ALA A 80 3.47 -7.49 -8.81
N LEU A 81 2.24 -7.89 -9.10
CA LEU A 81 1.95 -9.12 -9.86
C LEU A 81 1.84 -8.87 -11.37
N LEU A 82 1.15 -7.81 -11.78
CA LEU A 82 0.57 -7.68 -13.13
C LEU A 82 1.40 -6.86 -14.12
N LYS A 83 2.60 -6.40 -13.77
CA LYS A 83 3.22 -5.36 -14.60
C LYS A 83 3.92 -5.87 -15.87
N LYS A 84 3.35 -5.42 -17.01
CA LYS A 84 3.94 -5.20 -18.35
C LYS A 84 5.20 -4.34 -18.34
#